data_AF-A0A6I2GXJ6-F1
#
_entry.id   AF-A0A6I2GXJ6-F1
#
_cell.length_a   1.000
_cell.length_b   1.000
_cell.length_c   1.000
_cell.angle_alpha   90.00
_cell.angle_beta   90.00
_cell.angle_gamma   90.00
#
_symmetry.space_group_name_H-M   'P 1'
#
loop_
_entity.id
_entity.type
_entity.pdbx_description
1 polymer ?
#
loop_
_entity_poly.entity_id
_entity_poly.type
_entity_poly.pdbx_seq_one_letter_code
_entity_poly.pdbx_strand_id
1 'polypeptide(L)'
;MPVPSAPPVTLQVNLAPTDFPHAQHILPHQLRQVGPGAQEILLVLDLHRSQGARFSEAWVERRPLMERLLSGLQAQDPRVRVREVDYAASTRRAIAERFFAGQPVPEKDARGGPYYSYLFGLHAAAHRHVLHLDADMLLGGASATWLAEAARHLEAREEVLCCSPLGGPPRADGQLLVPERWAQPDPLIPRAFLFRRFSTRVFFVDLEKLLSRAGPVRRRLAPPVHVLRALRAGNPPFREPENHFTRAMERGPWRRLEFLGEGAGLWSLHPEFRSPTFYARLPSLVREVEAGTLPEAQQGRENVHDSVVDWSDVRAARRQRSLWKRLGG
;
A
#
# COMPACT_ATOMS: atom_id res chain seq x y z
N MET A 1 -28.86 -22.37 4.74
CA MET A 1 -28.11 -22.08 3.51
C MET A 1 -26.63 -21.99 3.89
N PRO A 2 -25.73 -22.84 3.37
CA PRO A 2 -24.30 -22.65 3.61
C PRO A 2 -23.89 -21.28 3.03
N VAL A 3 -23.17 -20.49 3.82
CA VAL A 3 -22.58 -19.24 3.36
C VAL A 3 -21.62 -19.60 2.22
N PRO A 4 -21.75 -19.04 1.00
CA PRO A 4 -20.79 -19.33 -0.05
C PRO A 4 -19.39 -19.01 0.46
N SER A 5 -18.46 -19.95 0.31
CA SER A 5 -17.07 -19.75 0.71
C SER A 5 -16.52 -18.51 0.00
N ALA A 6 -15.90 -17.61 0.76
CA ALA A 6 -15.28 -16.41 0.21
C ALA A 6 -14.32 -16.79 -0.94
N PRO A 7 -14.26 -16.00 -2.03
CA PRO A 7 -13.36 -16.31 -3.13
C PRO A 7 -11.91 -16.25 -2.64
N PRO A 8 -11.00 -17.05 -3.23
CA PRO A 8 -9.63 -17.11 -2.77
C PRO A 8 -8.89 -15.79 -3.02
N VAL A 9 -8.06 -15.38 -2.05
CA VAL A 9 -7.35 -14.11 -2.00
C VAL A 9 -5.85 -14.33 -1.82
N THR A 10 -5.06 -13.60 -2.61
CA THR A 10 -3.63 -13.38 -2.34
C THR A 10 -3.46 -12.10 -1.52
N LEU A 11 -2.82 -12.20 -0.35
CA LEU A 11 -2.26 -11.06 0.38
C LEU A 11 -0.86 -10.77 -0.16
N GLN A 12 -0.70 -9.68 -0.89
CA GLN A 12 0.58 -9.20 -1.41
C GLN A 12 1.15 -8.12 -0.49
N VAL A 13 2.40 -8.29 -0.04
CA VAL A 13 3.16 -7.23 0.65
C VAL A 13 4.46 -6.98 -0.09
N ASN A 14 4.67 -5.73 -0.52
CA ASN A 14 5.91 -5.32 -1.18
C ASN A 14 6.94 -4.85 -0.17
N LEU A 15 8.16 -5.34 -0.29
CA LEU A 15 9.25 -5.15 0.66
C LEU A 15 10.54 -4.83 -0.07
N ALA A 16 11.36 -3.97 0.52
CA ALA A 16 12.76 -3.80 0.17
C ALA A 16 13.62 -3.89 1.45
N PRO A 17 14.93 -4.18 1.34
CA PRO A 17 15.82 -4.17 2.51
C PRO A 17 15.74 -2.89 3.34
N THR A 18 15.47 -1.73 2.71
CA THR A 18 15.31 -0.45 3.42
C THR A 18 14.15 -0.44 4.42
N ASP A 19 13.16 -1.31 4.23
CA ASP A 19 11.94 -1.38 5.03
C ASP A 19 12.10 -2.17 6.31
N PHE A 20 13.22 -2.90 6.48
CA PHE A 20 13.49 -3.73 7.64
C PHE A 20 13.16 -3.07 9.00
N PRO A 21 13.52 -1.79 9.28
CA PRO A 21 13.28 -1.18 10.58
C PRO A 21 11.83 -1.22 11.04
N HIS A 22 10.88 -1.11 10.09
CA HIS A 22 9.45 -1.19 10.39
C HIS A 22 8.84 -2.55 10.05
N ALA A 23 9.30 -3.22 8.99
CA ALA A 23 8.78 -4.52 8.57
C ALA A 23 8.90 -5.58 9.68
N GLN A 24 9.98 -5.56 10.48
CA GLN A 24 10.15 -6.50 11.61
C GLN A 24 9.02 -6.42 12.66
N HIS A 25 8.29 -5.31 12.72
CA HIS A 25 7.16 -5.11 13.64
C HIS A 25 5.82 -5.15 12.92
N ILE A 26 5.72 -4.49 11.76
CA ILE A 26 4.47 -4.30 11.03
C ILE A 26 4.10 -5.55 10.24
N LEU A 27 5.05 -6.25 9.63
CA LEU A 27 4.71 -7.42 8.80
C LEU A 27 4.07 -8.54 9.64
N PRO A 28 4.60 -8.98 10.80
CA PRO A 28 3.91 -9.95 11.65
C PRO A 28 2.53 -9.48 12.09
N HIS A 29 2.37 -8.18 12.32
CA HIS A 29 1.08 -7.57 12.65
C HIS A 29 0.08 -7.66 11.49
N GLN A 30 0.46 -7.28 10.28
CA GLN A 30 -0.36 -7.41 9.08
C GLN A 30 -0.84 -8.86 8.89
N LEU A 31 0.06 -9.84 9.08
CA LEU A 31 -0.29 -11.26 8.97
C LEU A 31 -1.29 -11.70 10.03
N ARG A 32 -1.24 -11.17 11.27
CA ARG A 32 -2.28 -11.44 12.27
C ARG A 32 -3.63 -10.81 11.93
N GLN A 33 -3.63 -9.60 11.37
CA GLN A 33 -4.85 -8.83 11.12
C GLN A 33 -5.64 -9.34 9.91
N VAL A 34 -4.97 -9.69 8.81
CA VAL A 34 -5.64 -10.08 7.55
C VAL A 34 -5.19 -11.42 6.98
N GLY A 35 -4.07 -11.98 7.47
CA GLY A 35 -3.57 -13.28 7.02
C GLY A 35 -4.55 -14.45 7.20
N PRO A 36 -5.39 -14.52 8.26
CA PRO A 36 -6.38 -15.60 8.39
C PRO A 36 -7.39 -15.67 7.24
N GLY A 37 -7.70 -14.54 6.60
CA GLY A 37 -8.65 -14.48 5.47
C GLY A 37 -8.02 -14.74 4.09
N ALA A 38 -6.69 -14.83 4.01
CA ALA A 38 -5.96 -15.05 2.75
C ALA A 38 -5.55 -16.53 2.56
N GLN A 39 -5.62 -16.99 1.32
CA GLN A 39 -5.22 -18.35 0.91
C GLN A 39 -3.76 -18.39 0.44
N GLU A 40 -3.23 -17.26 -0.03
CA GLU A 40 -1.81 -17.05 -0.30
C GLU A 40 -1.34 -15.78 0.40
N ILE A 41 -0.14 -15.82 0.99
CA ILE A 41 0.57 -14.65 1.50
C ILE A 41 1.85 -14.50 0.67
N LEU A 42 1.84 -13.57 -0.27
CA LEU A 42 2.94 -13.29 -1.19
C LEU A 42 3.79 -12.11 -0.69
N LEU A 43 4.99 -12.42 -0.22
CA LEU A 43 5.98 -11.43 0.22
C LEU A 43 6.94 -11.13 -0.94
N VAL A 44 6.81 -9.96 -1.54
CA VAL A 44 7.56 -9.55 -2.73
C VAL A 44 8.79 -8.74 -2.32
N LEU A 45 9.98 -9.31 -2.44
CA LEU A 45 11.25 -8.69 -2.06
C LEU A 45 11.94 -8.06 -3.26
N ASP A 46 11.96 -6.72 -3.32
CA ASP A 46 12.69 -5.96 -4.33
C ASP A 46 14.15 -5.73 -3.88
N LEU A 47 15.06 -6.51 -4.46
CA LEU A 47 16.51 -6.34 -4.27
C LEU A 47 17.13 -5.33 -5.25
N HIS A 48 16.35 -4.73 -6.15
CA HIS A 48 16.84 -3.68 -7.02
C HIS A 48 16.98 -2.37 -6.24
N ARG A 49 18.21 -2.09 -5.83
CA ARG A 49 18.59 -0.88 -5.08
C ARG A 49 18.35 0.38 -5.92
N SER A 50 17.61 1.34 -5.37
CA SER A 50 17.46 2.65 -6.00
C SER A 50 18.77 3.45 -5.94
N GLN A 51 19.00 4.32 -6.94
CA GLN A 51 20.24 5.10 -7.03
C GLN A 51 20.30 6.27 -6.02
N GLY A 52 19.15 6.76 -5.54
CA GLY A 52 19.07 7.88 -4.58
C GLY A 52 19.10 7.46 -3.10
N ALA A 53 19.52 8.37 -2.22
CA ALA A 53 19.69 8.10 -0.78
C ALA A 53 18.41 7.62 -0.07
N ARG A 54 17.24 8.15 -0.45
CA ARG A 54 15.94 7.86 0.21
C ARG A 54 15.58 6.37 0.22
N PHE A 55 15.99 5.63 -0.80
CA PHE A 55 15.59 4.23 -1.03
C PHE A 55 16.81 3.30 -1.13
N SER A 56 17.95 3.71 -0.57
CA SER A 56 19.22 2.96 -0.66
C SER A 56 20.03 2.97 0.63
N GLU A 57 19.55 3.66 1.66
CA GLU A 57 20.19 3.80 2.98
C GLU A 57 20.22 2.46 3.73
N ALA A 58 21.41 2.11 4.26
CA ALA A 58 21.67 0.86 4.99
C ALA A 58 21.19 -0.41 4.27
N TRP A 59 21.05 -0.37 2.93
CA TRP A 59 20.50 -1.48 2.15
C TRP A 59 21.29 -2.78 2.33
N VAL A 60 22.62 -2.68 2.31
CA VAL A 60 23.53 -3.85 2.44
C VAL A 60 23.43 -4.49 3.82
N GLU A 61 23.39 -3.67 4.87
CA GLU A 61 23.27 -4.11 6.25
C GLU A 61 21.90 -4.76 6.52
N ARG A 62 20.83 -4.16 5.97
CA ARG A 62 19.45 -4.58 6.23
C ARG A 62 19.01 -5.78 5.39
N ARG A 63 19.65 -6.05 4.26
CA ARG A 63 19.30 -7.19 3.39
C ARG A 63 19.29 -8.53 4.15
N PRO A 64 20.39 -8.97 4.79
CA PRO A 64 20.40 -10.27 5.48
C PRO A 64 19.43 -10.31 6.66
N LEU A 65 19.14 -9.16 7.28
CA LEU A 65 18.14 -9.04 8.34
C LEU A 65 16.72 -9.27 7.81
N MET A 66 16.40 -8.64 6.67
CA MET A 66 15.14 -8.85 5.96
C MET A 66 14.99 -10.31 5.51
N GLU A 67 16.00 -10.89 4.85
CA GLU A 67 15.96 -12.28 4.38
C GLU A 67 15.72 -13.27 5.53
N ARG A 68 16.34 -13.05 6.71
CA ARG A 68 16.07 -13.86 7.91
C ARG A 68 14.65 -13.70 8.43
N LEU A 69 14.12 -12.47 8.50
CA LEU A 69 12.72 -12.23 8.89
C LEU A 69 11.76 -13.00 7.98
N LEU A 70 11.93 -12.86 6.66
CA LEU A 70 11.02 -13.48 5.69
C LEU A 70 11.11 -15.00 5.70
N SER A 71 12.33 -15.56 5.84
CA SER A 71 12.54 -17.01 5.99
C SER A 71 11.86 -17.54 7.26
N GLY A 72 11.94 -16.80 8.36
CA GLY A 72 11.27 -17.15 9.61
C GLY A 72 9.74 -17.17 9.49
N LEU A 73 9.15 -16.22 8.74
CA LEU A 73 7.71 -16.19 8.48
C LEU A 73 7.27 -17.34 7.57
N GLN A 74 8.05 -17.63 6.52
CA GLN A 74 7.79 -18.75 5.60
C GLN A 74 7.85 -20.12 6.31
N ALA A 75 8.73 -20.27 7.31
CA ALA A 75 8.80 -21.49 8.11
C ALA A 75 7.59 -21.68 9.06
N GLN A 76 6.91 -20.59 9.44
CA GLN A 76 5.79 -20.61 10.40
C GLN A 76 4.43 -20.81 9.73
N ASP A 77 4.27 -20.40 8.48
CA ASP A 77 3.00 -20.49 7.77
C ASP A 77 3.22 -20.94 6.31
N PRO A 78 2.73 -22.14 5.91
CA PRO A 78 2.95 -22.67 4.56
C PRO A 78 2.28 -21.83 3.45
N ARG A 79 1.36 -20.92 3.81
CA ARG A 79 0.75 -19.98 2.84
C ARG A 79 1.69 -18.84 2.49
N VAL A 80 2.72 -18.60 3.31
CA VAL A 80 3.72 -17.56 3.09
C VAL A 80 4.70 -18.00 2.00
N ARG A 81 4.78 -17.20 0.94
CA ARG A 81 5.70 -17.38 -0.17
C ARG A 81 6.52 -16.13 -0.36
N VAL A 82 7.83 -16.25 -0.26
CA VAL A 82 8.75 -15.15 -0.57
C VAL A 82 9.13 -15.23 -2.05
N ARG A 83 9.00 -14.12 -2.76
CA ARG A 83 9.43 -13.97 -4.15
C ARG A 83 10.34 -12.76 -4.29
N GLU A 84 11.58 -13.00 -4.69
CA GLU A 84 12.43 -11.93 -5.19
C GLU A 84 11.86 -11.39 -6.52
N VAL A 85 11.87 -10.08 -6.70
CA VAL A 85 11.43 -9.45 -7.93
C VAL A 85 12.34 -9.86 -9.08
N ASP A 86 11.78 -10.57 -10.06
CA ASP A 86 12.52 -11.03 -11.23
C ASP A 86 12.56 -9.97 -12.34
N TYR A 87 13.75 -9.46 -12.63
CA TYR A 87 14.01 -8.48 -13.68
C TYR A 87 14.48 -9.09 -15.01
N ALA A 88 14.40 -10.42 -15.17
CA ALA A 88 14.72 -11.09 -16.43
C ALA A 88 13.83 -10.60 -17.59
N ALA A 89 14.40 -10.59 -18.80
CA ALA A 89 13.73 -10.05 -19.99
C ALA A 89 12.41 -10.75 -20.31
N SER A 90 12.31 -12.06 -20.08
CA SER A 90 11.09 -12.86 -20.26
C SER A 90 9.97 -12.40 -19.32
N THR A 91 10.27 -12.27 -18.02
CA THR A 91 9.30 -11.85 -16.99
C THR A 91 8.86 -10.41 -17.19
N ARG A 92 9.81 -9.51 -17.54
CA ARG A 92 9.49 -8.13 -17.91
C ARG A 92 8.56 -8.05 -19.12
N ARG A 93 8.76 -8.90 -20.13
CA ARG A 93 7.90 -8.97 -21.32
C ARG A 93 6.49 -9.44 -20.95
N ALA A 94 6.37 -10.50 -20.16
CA ALA A 94 5.07 -11.02 -19.72
C ALA A 94 4.26 -9.96 -18.92
N ILE A 95 4.93 -9.21 -18.04
CA ILE A 95 4.30 -8.11 -17.29
C ILE A 95 3.94 -6.95 -18.21
N ALA A 96 4.81 -6.59 -19.16
CA ALA A 96 4.52 -5.56 -20.15
C ALA A 96 3.29 -5.92 -21.00
N GLU A 97 3.19 -7.15 -21.46
CA GLU A 97 2.03 -7.66 -22.22
C GLU A 97 0.76 -7.60 -21.37
N ARG A 98 0.80 -8.11 -20.14
CA ARG A 98 -0.35 -8.19 -19.24
C ARG A 98 -0.89 -6.82 -18.80
N PHE A 99 0.00 -5.88 -18.48
CA PHE A 99 -0.39 -4.61 -17.84
C PHE A 99 -0.26 -3.39 -18.75
N PHE A 100 0.64 -3.41 -19.74
CA PHE A 100 1.05 -2.23 -20.53
C PHE A 100 0.86 -2.40 -22.03
N ALA A 101 0.10 -3.41 -22.48
CA ALA A 101 -0.08 -3.74 -23.90
C ALA A 101 1.26 -3.86 -24.64
N GLY A 102 2.23 -4.54 -24.01
CA GLY A 102 3.57 -4.79 -24.55
C GLY A 102 4.56 -3.63 -24.38
N GLN A 103 4.14 -2.47 -23.86
CA GLN A 103 5.08 -1.36 -23.63
C GLN A 103 6.00 -1.65 -22.43
N PRO A 104 7.31 -1.28 -22.52
CA PRO A 104 8.23 -1.51 -21.42
C PRO A 104 7.79 -0.84 -20.12
N VAL A 105 7.84 -1.60 -19.04
CA VAL A 105 7.47 -1.16 -17.69
C VAL A 105 8.66 -0.49 -17.01
N PRO A 106 8.49 0.71 -16.44
CA PRO A 106 9.51 1.36 -15.62
C PRO A 106 9.87 0.52 -14.39
N GLU A 107 11.16 0.44 -14.06
CA GLU A 107 11.63 -0.26 -12.84
C GLU A 107 11.28 0.54 -11.59
N LYS A 108 11.48 1.86 -11.64
CA LYS A 108 11.19 2.84 -10.58
C LYS A 108 10.47 4.07 -11.15
N ASP A 109 9.90 4.88 -10.26
CA ASP A 109 9.34 6.21 -10.61
C ASP A 109 10.41 7.33 -10.60
N ALA A 110 9.99 8.55 -10.94
CA ALA A 110 10.83 9.76 -10.94
C ALA A 110 11.44 10.14 -9.59
N ARG A 111 10.88 9.62 -8.49
CA ARG A 111 11.40 9.81 -7.12
C ARG A 111 12.31 8.64 -6.70
N GLY A 112 12.47 7.61 -7.53
CA GLY A 112 13.19 6.38 -7.21
C GLY A 112 12.36 5.39 -6.38
N GLY A 113 11.05 5.63 -6.27
CA GLY A 113 10.10 4.75 -5.58
C GLY A 113 9.79 3.48 -6.39
N PRO A 114 9.27 2.44 -5.73
CA PRO A 114 8.90 1.19 -6.38
C PRO A 114 7.86 1.43 -7.48
N TYR A 115 8.05 0.75 -8.62
CA TYR A 115 7.10 0.77 -9.73
C TYR A 115 6.86 -0.64 -10.23
N TYR A 116 7.91 -1.29 -10.72
CA TYR A 116 7.81 -2.64 -11.29
C TYR A 116 7.42 -3.70 -10.26
N SER A 117 7.91 -3.58 -9.02
CA SER A 117 7.65 -4.54 -7.94
C SER A 117 6.16 -4.69 -7.60
N TYR A 118 5.36 -3.63 -7.70
CA TYR A 118 3.90 -3.70 -7.55
C TYR A 118 3.27 -4.63 -8.59
N LEU A 119 3.65 -4.45 -9.85
CA LEU A 119 3.11 -5.20 -10.98
C LEU A 119 3.64 -6.63 -11.02
N PHE A 120 4.89 -6.84 -10.59
CA PHE A 120 5.45 -8.17 -10.39
C PHE A 120 4.65 -8.96 -9.36
N GLY A 121 4.32 -8.35 -8.21
CA GLY A 121 3.46 -8.99 -7.21
C GLY A 121 2.08 -9.37 -7.75
N LEU A 122 1.41 -8.44 -8.44
CA LEU A 122 0.10 -8.71 -9.07
C LEU A 122 0.20 -9.78 -10.16
N HIS A 123 1.34 -9.85 -10.86
CA HIS A 123 1.60 -10.88 -11.86
C HIS A 123 1.79 -12.26 -11.24
N ALA A 124 2.52 -12.32 -10.12
CA ALA A 124 2.91 -13.54 -9.43
C ALA A 124 1.83 -14.11 -8.49
N ALA A 125 0.80 -13.32 -8.16
CA ALA A 125 -0.32 -13.73 -7.33
C ALA A 125 -1.02 -14.98 -7.91
N ALA A 126 -1.28 -15.96 -7.04
CA ALA A 126 -1.96 -17.20 -7.40
C ALA A 126 -3.47 -17.03 -7.60
N HIS A 127 -4.05 -15.96 -7.05
CA HIS A 127 -5.49 -15.74 -7.07
C HIS A 127 -5.89 -14.47 -7.81
N ARG A 128 -7.13 -14.48 -8.34
CA ARG A 128 -7.73 -13.34 -9.04
C ARG A 128 -7.94 -12.14 -8.12
N HIS A 129 -8.28 -12.39 -6.87
CA HIS A 129 -8.43 -11.34 -5.86
C HIS A 129 -7.11 -11.11 -5.14
N VAL A 130 -6.69 -9.86 -5.06
CA VAL A 130 -5.44 -9.47 -4.39
C VAL A 130 -5.72 -8.34 -3.40
N LEU A 131 -5.39 -8.58 -2.12
CA LEU A 131 -5.19 -7.52 -1.14
C LEU A 131 -3.72 -7.13 -1.18
N HIS A 132 -3.41 -5.91 -1.57
CA HIS A 132 -2.08 -5.35 -1.50
C HIS A 132 -1.91 -4.48 -0.25
N LEU A 133 -0.75 -4.56 0.40
CA LEU A 133 -0.29 -3.65 1.46
C LEU A 133 1.14 -3.17 1.19
N ASP A 134 1.38 -1.87 1.37
CA ASP A 134 2.72 -1.35 1.62
C ASP A 134 3.23 -1.88 2.99
N ALA A 135 4.54 -2.07 3.11
CA ALA A 135 5.17 -2.66 4.31
C ALA A 135 4.98 -1.85 5.60
N ASP A 136 4.56 -0.58 5.51
CA ASP A 136 4.35 0.31 6.64
C ASP A 136 2.88 0.58 6.98
N MET A 137 1.95 -0.16 6.38
CA MET A 137 0.53 -0.08 6.72
C MET A 137 0.22 -0.82 8.02
N LEU A 138 -0.34 -0.12 8.99
CA LEU A 138 -0.92 -0.69 10.22
C LEU A 138 -2.41 -0.95 10.00
N LEU A 139 -2.95 -2.04 10.57
CA LEU A 139 -4.34 -2.45 10.40
C LEU A 139 -4.98 -2.69 11.76
N GLY A 140 -6.21 -2.22 11.97
CA GLY A 140 -6.94 -2.50 13.20
C GLY A 140 -8.37 -2.95 12.95
N GLY A 141 -9.02 -3.39 14.02
CA GLY A 141 -10.36 -3.98 14.00
C GLY A 141 -10.39 -5.49 13.72
N ALA A 142 -9.37 -6.04 13.03
CA ALA A 142 -9.18 -7.47 12.79
C ALA A 142 -10.42 -8.19 12.21
N SER A 143 -11.22 -7.52 11.36
CA SER A 143 -12.40 -8.16 10.77
C SER A 143 -12.04 -9.41 9.96
N ALA A 144 -12.66 -10.54 10.35
CA ALA A 144 -12.52 -11.82 9.67
C ALA A 144 -13.31 -11.88 8.35
N THR A 145 -14.28 -10.99 8.15
CA THR A 145 -15.22 -11.01 7.02
C THR A 145 -14.88 -9.98 5.95
N TRP A 146 -14.06 -8.98 6.26
CA TRP A 146 -13.83 -7.82 5.40
C TRP A 146 -13.40 -8.19 3.97
N LEU A 147 -12.52 -9.17 3.80
CA LEU A 147 -12.09 -9.64 2.47
C LEU A 147 -13.25 -10.22 1.64
N ALA A 148 -14.13 -11.00 2.29
CA ALA A 148 -15.31 -11.56 1.64
C ALA A 148 -16.31 -10.45 1.28
N GLU A 149 -16.51 -9.49 2.17
CA GLU A 149 -17.34 -8.30 1.91
C GLU A 149 -16.80 -7.48 0.73
N ALA A 150 -15.49 -7.23 0.70
CA ALA A 150 -14.84 -6.49 -0.37
C ALA A 150 -15.00 -7.20 -1.73
N ALA A 151 -14.88 -8.53 -1.77
CA ALA A 151 -15.15 -9.31 -2.98
C ALA A 151 -16.59 -9.19 -3.44
N ARG A 152 -17.57 -9.28 -2.52
CA ARG A 152 -18.99 -9.08 -2.85
C ARG A 152 -19.25 -7.67 -3.40
N HIS A 153 -18.61 -6.64 -2.86
CA HIS A 153 -18.74 -5.29 -3.38
C HIS A 153 -18.13 -5.13 -4.78
N LEU A 154 -16.99 -5.78 -5.05
CA LEU A 154 -16.43 -5.81 -6.40
C LEU A 154 -17.31 -6.58 -7.38
N GLU A 155 -18.01 -7.61 -6.95
CA GLU A 155 -18.90 -8.36 -7.83
C GLU A 155 -20.22 -7.62 -8.09
N ALA A 156 -20.86 -7.14 -7.03
CA ALA A 156 -22.20 -6.56 -7.09
C ALA A 156 -22.25 -5.12 -7.63
N ARG A 157 -21.15 -4.36 -7.54
CA ARG A 157 -21.13 -2.93 -7.88
C ARG A 157 -20.23 -2.65 -9.07
N GLU A 158 -20.84 -2.29 -10.19
CA GLU A 158 -20.10 -2.01 -11.41
C GLU A 158 -19.20 -0.78 -11.27
N GLU A 159 -19.58 0.24 -10.52
CA GLU A 159 -18.74 1.43 -10.35
C GLU A 159 -17.49 1.17 -9.48
N VAL A 160 -17.47 0.13 -8.64
CA VAL A 160 -16.36 -0.12 -7.71
C VAL A 160 -15.23 -0.88 -8.41
N LEU A 161 -14.07 -0.24 -8.57
CA LEU A 161 -12.89 -0.81 -9.21
C LEU A 161 -11.93 -1.48 -8.22
N CYS A 162 -11.87 -0.94 -7.00
CA CYS A 162 -11.09 -1.48 -5.90
C CYS A 162 -11.75 -1.12 -4.56
N CYS A 163 -11.42 -1.87 -3.52
CA CYS A 163 -11.80 -1.54 -2.15
C CYS A 163 -10.56 -1.26 -1.30
N SER A 164 -10.69 -0.54 -0.19
CA SER A 164 -9.65 -0.44 0.85
C SER A 164 -10.32 -0.43 2.23
N PRO A 165 -9.62 -0.87 3.29
CA PRO A 165 -10.09 -0.67 4.66
C PRO A 165 -10.39 0.80 4.93
N LEU A 166 -11.20 1.10 5.95
CA LEU A 166 -11.50 2.48 6.33
C LEU A 166 -10.19 3.23 6.68
N GLY A 167 -10.04 4.46 6.18
CA GLY A 167 -8.91 5.33 6.50
C GLY A 167 -8.90 5.82 7.96
N GLY A 168 -8.26 5.05 8.83
CA GLY A 168 -8.14 5.32 10.26
C GLY A 168 -9.28 4.73 11.12
N PRO A 169 -9.10 4.70 12.46
CA PRO A 169 -10.09 4.17 13.38
C PRO A 169 -11.45 4.88 13.22
N PRO A 170 -12.57 4.16 13.28
CA PRO A 170 -13.88 4.75 13.06
C PRO A 170 -14.23 5.78 14.15
N ARG A 171 -14.78 6.94 13.74
CA ARG A 171 -15.34 7.95 14.65
C ARG A 171 -16.74 7.57 15.12
N ALA A 172 -17.17 8.06 16.28
CA ALA A 172 -18.53 7.85 16.76
C ALA A 172 -19.58 8.40 15.77
N ASP A 173 -19.33 9.59 15.21
CA ASP A 173 -20.17 10.27 14.21
C ASP A 173 -20.13 9.63 12.80
N GLY A 174 -19.29 8.61 12.59
CA GLY A 174 -19.15 7.91 11.33
C GLY A 174 -18.46 8.71 10.21
N GLN A 175 -17.89 9.88 10.50
CA GLN A 175 -17.21 10.71 9.51
C GLN A 175 -15.74 10.30 9.29
N LEU A 176 -15.20 10.69 8.13
CA LEU A 176 -13.78 10.61 7.80
C LEU A 176 -13.18 12.02 7.83
N LEU A 177 -12.00 12.20 8.44
CA LEU A 177 -11.31 13.48 8.49
C LEU A 177 -10.46 13.71 7.24
N VAL A 178 -11.12 13.81 6.10
CA VAL A 178 -10.52 14.20 4.82
C VAL A 178 -11.34 15.32 4.16
N PRO A 179 -10.75 16.12 3.27
CA PRO A 179 -11.51 17.09 2.49
C PRO A 179 -12.66 16.43 1.72
N GLU A 180 -13.88 16.96 1.83
CA GLU A 180 -15.09 16.44 1.15
C GLU A 180 -14.93 16.30 -0.38
N ARG A 181 -14.12 17.18 -0.98
CA ARG A 181 -13.78 17.08 -2.42
C ARG A 181 -13.05 15.78 -2.80
N TRP A 182 -12.53 15.02 -1.84
CA TRP A 182 -11.78 13.79 -2.07
C TRP A 182 -12.60 12.53 -1.79
N ALA A 183 -13.55 12.60 -0.85
CA ALA A 183 -14.33 11.46 -0.40
C ALA A 183 -15.82 11.82 -0.33
N GLN A 184 -16.65 10.97 -0.92
CA GLN A 184 -18.11 11.09 -0.84
C GLN A 184 -18.64 9.94 0.03
N PRO A 185 -19.51 10.19 1.02
CA PRO A 185 -20.17 9.10 1.75
C PRO A 185 -20.86 8.15 0.78
N ASP A 186 -20.73 6.85 1.02
CA ASP A 186 -21.46 5.85 0.26
C ASP A 186 -22.93 5.85 0.69
N PRO A 187 -23.90 5.87 -0.24
CA PRO A 187 -25.32 5.93 0.11
C PRO A 187 -25.88 4.58 0.58
N LEU A 188 -25.17 3.47 0.36
CA LEU A 188 -25.66 2.12 0.62
C LEU A 188 -25.04 1.50 1.88
N ILE A 189 -23.80 1.88 2.20
CA ILE A 189 -23.01 1.25 3.25
C ILE A 189 -22.68 2.29 4.33
N PRO A 190 -23.12 2.10 5.59
CA PRO A 190 -22.70 2.93 6.70
C PRO A 190 -21.18 2.90 6.87
N ARG A 191 -20.58 4.04 7.22
CA ARG A 191 -19.13 4.16 7.45
C ARG A 191 -18.31 3.68 6.23
N ALA A 192 -18.78 4.05 5.05
CA ALA A 192 -18.10 3.83 3.79
C ALA A 192 -18.06 5.10 2.95
N PHE A 193 -17.04 5.19 2.10
CA PHE A 193 -16.69 6.38 1.34
C PHE A 193 -16.19 6.00 -0.06
N LEU A 194 -16.64 6.75 -1.05
CA LEU A 194 -16.26 6.62 -2.44
C LEU A 194 -15.20 7.66 -2.81
N PHE A 195 -14.12 7.19 -3.43
CA PHE A 195 -13.01 8.01 -3.91
C PHE A 195 -12.84 7.85 -5.43
N ARG A 196 -12.43 8.94 -6.09
CA ARG A 196 -12.03 8.92 -7.52
C ARG A 196 -10.53 8.71 -7.73
N ARG A 197 -9.80 8.42 -6.67
CA ARG A 197 -8.36 8.19 -6.69
C ARG A 197 -8.05 6.78 -6.26
N PHE A 198 -7.08 6.18 -6.94
CA PHE A 198 -6.49 4.92 -6.54
C PHE A 198 -5.47 5.20 -5.44
N SER A 199 -5.25 4.23 -4.55
CA SER A 199 -4.09 4.27 -3.66
C SER A 199 -3.26 3.01 -3.83
N THR A 200 -1.94 3.14 -3.92
CA THR A 200 -1.04 1.97 -3.91
C THR A 200 -0.66 1.52 -2.51
N ARG A 201 -1.04 2.25 -1.44
CA ARG A 201 -0.70 1.89 -0.06
C ARG A 201 -1.45 0.65 0.42
N VAL A 202 -2.74 0.61 0.14
CA VAL A 202 -3.62 -0.52 0.45
C VAL A 202 -4.76 -0.55 -0.55
N PHE A 203 -4.95 -1.70 -1.20
CA PHE A 203 -6.07 -1.92 -2.09
C PHE A 203 -6.42 -3.40 -2.19
N PHE A 204 -7.70 -3.69 -2.28
CA PHE A 204 -8.26 -4.97 -2.64
C PHE A 204 -8.84 -4.86 -4.04
N VAL A 205 -8.40 -5.73 -4.94
CA VAL A 205 -8.81 -5.74 -6.34
C VAL A 205 -9.17 -7.13 -6.80
N ASP A 206 -10.06 -7.16 -7.78
CA ASP A 206 -10.18 -8.22 -8.74
C ASP A 206 -9.29 -7.85 -9.94
N LEU A 207 -8.24 -8.65 -10.19
CA LEU A 207 -7.25 -8.36 -11.24
C LEU A 207 -7.86 -8.30 -12.63
N GLU A 208 -8.82 -9.17 -12.95
CA GLU A 208 -9.46 -9.21 -14.27
C GLU A 208 -10.33 -7.97 -14.47
N LYS A 209 -11.11 -7.61 -13.44
CA LYS A 209 -11.92 -6.38 -13.43
C LYS A 209 -11.05 -5.12 -13.54
N LEU A 210 -9.94 -5.08 -12.81
CA LEU A 210 -9.00 -3.95 -12.84
C LEU A 210 -8.41 -3.77 -14.25
N LEU A 211 -7.92 -4.85 -14.86
CA LEU A 211 -7.28 -4.82 -16.17
C LEU A 211 -8.27 -4.50 -17.30
N SER A 212 -9.46 -5.08 -17.28
CA SER A 212 -10.48 -4.84 -18.31
C SER A 212 -11.03 -3.41 -18.30
N ARG A 213 -11.04 -2.74 -17.13
CA ARG A 213 -11.68 -1.42 -16.97
C ARG A 213 -10.73 -0.24 -16.89
N ALA A 214 -9.52 -0.47 -16.39
CA ALA A 214 -8.51 0.57 -16.20
C ALA A 214 -7.18 0.26 -16.93
N GLY A 215 -7.08 -0.89 -17.59
CA GLY A 215 -5.98 -1.25 -18.49
C GLY A 215 -6.25 -0.89 -19.96
N PRO A 216 -5.23 -1.02 -20.83
CA PRO A 216 -3.83 -1.17 -20.47
C PRO A 216 -3.26 0.12 -19.86
N VAL A 217 -2.35 -0.05 -18.91
CA VAL A 217 -1.66 1.05 -18.25
C VAL A 217 -0.74 1.76 -19.24
N ARG A 218 -0.81 3.09 -19.30
CA ARG A 218 0.11 3.92 -20.10
C ARG A 218 1.06 4.68 -19.19
N ARG A 219 2.36 4.40 -19.30
CA ARG A 219 3.41 5.19 -18.64
C ARG A 219 3.31 6.67 -19.01
N ARG A 220 3.60 7.55 -18.05
CA ARG A 220 3.48 9.00 -18.21
C ARG A 220 4.69 9.67 -17.62
N LEU A 221 5.19 10.68 -18.30
CA LEU A 221 6.25 11.53 -17.76
C LEU A 221 5.76 12.29 -16.53
N ALA A 222 6.67 12.45 -15.57
CA ALA A 222 6.49 13.36 -14.45
C ALA A 222 6.42 14.82 -14.94
N PRO A 223 5.93 15.78 -14.13
CA PRO A 223 6.04 17.21 -14.46
C PRO A 223 7.48 17.60 -14.79
N PRO A 224 7.73 18.62 -15.66
CA PRO A 224 9.07 18.94 -16.15
C PRO A 224 10.13 19.12 -15.05
N VAL A 225 9.77 19.81 -13.96
CA VAL A 225 10.66 19.99 -12.80
C VAL A 225 11.03 18.66 -12.12
N HIS A 226 10.13 17.68 -12.11
CA HIS A 226 10.41 16.35 -11.56
C HIS A 226 11.21 15.49 -12.53
N VAL A 227 11.03 15.65 -13.85
CA VAL A 227 11.85 14.97 -14.86
C VAL A 227 13.31 15.39 -14.74
N LEU A 228 13.59 16.70 -14.66
CA LEU A 228 14.96 17.19 -14.50
C LEU A 228 15.61 16.65 -13.22
N ARG A 229 14.86 16.63 -12.11
CA ARG A 229 15.33 16.04 -10.84
C ARG A 229 15.57 14.54 -10.94
N ALA A 230 14.68 13.82 -11.63
CA ALA A 230 14.80 12.38 -11.83
C ALA A 230 16.07 12.04 -12.62
N LEU A 231 16.28 12.72 -13.75
CA LEU A 231 17.48 12.53 -14.59
C LEU A 231 18.77 12.85 -13.82
N ARG A 232 18.80 13.95 -13.05
CA ARG A 232 19.94 14.28 -12.17
C ARG A 232 20.20 13.21 -11.10
N ALA A 233 19.17 12.51 -10.64
CA ALA A 233 19.26 11.45 -9.65
C ALA A 233 19.40 10.04 -10.26
N GLY A 234 19.50 9.90 -11.59
CA GLY A 234 19.57 8.61 -12.27
C GLY A 234 18.26 7.79 -12.24
N ASN A 235 17.12 8.43 -11.96
CA ASN A 235 15.81 7.78 -11.92
C ASN A 235 15.07 7.90 -13.26
N PRO A 236 14.22 6.91 -13.62
CA PRO A 236 13.33 7.02 -14.78
C PRO A 236 12.39 8.24 -14.67
N PRO A 237 12.07 8.95 -15.77
CA PRO A 237 11.32 10.20 -15.72
C PRO A 237 9.79 10.00 -15.59
N PHE A 238 9.33 8.88 -15.06
CA PHE A 238 7.93 8.49 -15.06
C PHE A 238 7.22 8.80 -13.74
N ARG A 239 5.91 9.04 -13.80
CA ARG A 239 5.07 9.23 -12.60
C ARG A 239 4.94 7.96 -11.77
N GLU A 240 4.47 8.12 -10.54
CA GLU A 240 4.17 7.02 -9.63
C GLU A 240 3.06 6.11 -10.21
N PRO A 241 3.11 4.78 -9.97
CA PRO A 241 2.17 3.82 -10.58
C PRO A 241 0.69 4.12 -10.27
N GLU A 242 0.40 4.65 -9.08
CA GLU A 242 -0.94 5.07 -8.64
C GLU A 242 -1.64 6.04 -9.61
N ASN A 243 -0.87 6.92 -10.27
CA ASN A 243 -1.42 7.92 -11.18
C ASN A 243 -2.10 7.29 -12.40
N HIS A 244 -1.75 6.06 -12.75
CA HIS A 244 -2.32 5.39 -13.91
C HIS A 244 -3.79 5.02 -13.68
N PHE A 245 -4.05 4.29 -12.59
CA PHE A 245 -5.39 3.90 -12.19
C PHE A 245 -6.21 5.12 -11.78
N THR A 246 -5.61 6.07 -11.06
CA THR A 246 -6.29 7.33 -10.70
C THR A 246 -6.83 8.07 -11.92
N ARG A 247 -6.07 8.18 -13.02
CA ARG A 247 -6.58 8.84 -14.23
C ARG A 247 -7.69 8.08 -14.92
N ALA A 248 -7.64 6.75 -14.93
CA ALA A 248 -8.72 5.93 -15.45
C ALA A 248 -10.00 6.15 -14.61
N MET A 249 -9.86 6.26 -13.28
CA MET A 249 -10.97 6.55 -12.37
C MET A 249 -11.51 7.97 -12.45
N GLU A 250 -10.64 8.98 -12.61
CA GLU A 250 -11.05 10.38 -12.76
C GLU A 250 -11.85 10.62 -14.05
N ARG A 251 -11.57 9.84 -15.11
CA ARG A 251 -12.24 9.94 -16.42
C ARG A 251 -13.45 9.02 -16.55
N GLY A 252 -13.49 7.96 -15.76
CA GLY A 252 -14.52 6.93 -15.82
C GLY A 252 -15.54 7.01 -14.69
N PRO A 253 -16.54 6.10 -14.69
CA PRO A 253 -17.48 5.96 -13.58
C PRO A 253 -16.82 5.29 -12.36
N TRP A 254 -15.58 4.83 -12.48
CA TRP A 254 -14.90 3.99 -11.50
C TRP A 254 -14.62 4.69 -10.18
N ARG A 255 -14.79 3.96 -9.09
CA ARG A 255 -14.61 4.40 -7.70
C ARG A 255 -13.79 3.40 -6.92
N ARG A 256 -13.06 3.90 -5.93
CA ARG A 256 -12.52 3.11 -4.83
C ARG A 256 -13.48 3.21 -3.66
N LEU A 257 -13.90 2.08 -3.13
CA LEU A 257 -14.74 1.99 -1.94
C LEU A 257 -13.84 1.80 -0.71
N GLU A 258 -13.75 2.81 0.15
CA GLU A 258 -13.19 2.63 1.49
C GLU A 258 -14.32 2.34 2.47
N PHE A 259 -14.25 1.25 3.23
CA PHE A 259 -15.33 0.88 4.14
C PHE A 259 -14.84 0.12 5.35
N LEU A 260 -15.57 0.27 6.47
CA LEU A 260 -15.25 -0.39 7.73
C LEU A 260 -15.56 -1.90 7.69
N GLY A 261 -16.72 -2.29 7.13
CA GLY A 261 -17.20 -3.67 7.15
C GLY A 261 -17.92 -4.03 8.45
N GLU A 262 -18.29 -5.31 8.58
CA GLU A 262 -19.06 -5.81 9.72
C GLU A 262 -18.22 -5.96 11.02
N GLY A 263 -18.90 -6.02 12.17
CA GLY A 263 -18.28 -6.18 13.48
C GLY A 263 -17.44 -4.98 13.91
N ALA A 264 -16.23 -5.22 14.39
CA ALA A 264 -15.23 -4.16 14.65
C ALA A 264 -14.64 -3.56 13.36
N GLY A 265 -14.90 -4.21 12.22
CA GLY A 265 -14.45 -3.79 10.91
C GLY A 265 -12.95 -3.96 10.66
N LEU A 266 -12.49 -3.36 9.56
CA LEU A 266 -11.10 -3.23 9.20
C LEU A 266 -10.82 -1.78 8.85
N TRP A 267 -9.80 -1.21 9.48
CA TRP A 267 -9.31 0.12 9.20
C TRP A 267 -7.79 0.12 9.11
N SER A 268 -7.23 1.11 8.41
CA SER A 268 -5.80 1.19 8.15
C SER A 268 -5.19 2.53 8.57
N LEU A 269 -3.93 2.49 9.02
CA LEU A 269 -3.12 3.67 9.30
C LEU A 269 -1.82 3.64 8.50
N HIS A 270 -1.37 4.83 8.10
CA HIS A 270 -0.09 5.04 7.43
C HIS A 270 0.75 6.06 8.22
N PRO A 271 2.06 5.82 8.44
CA PRO A 271 2.91 6.79 9.13
C PRO A 271 3.16 8.03 8.28
N GLU A 272 3.08 9.23 8.86
CA GLU A 272 3.45 10.46 8.12
C GLU A 272 4.96 10.48 7.79
N PHE A 273 5.78 9.95 8.71
CA PHE A 273 7.22 9.90 8.56
C PHE A 273 7.79 8.55 9.02
N ARG A 274 8.88 8.14 8.36
CA ARG A 274 9.69 6.99 8.76
C ARG A 274 10.97 7.56 9.40
N SER A 275 11.07 7.49 10.72
CA SER A 275 12.14 8.11 11.52
C SER A 275 12.56 7.20 12.68
N PRO A 276 13.72 7.43 13.32
CA PRO A 276 14.08 6.72 14.55
C PRO A 276 13.00 6.80 15.63
N THR A 277 12.38 7.97 15.80
CA THR A 277 11.26 8.21 16.73
C THR A 277 10.07 7.30 16.44
N PHE A 278 9.70 7.16 15.17
CA PHE A 278 8.67 6.21 14.75
C PHE A 278 9.07 4.77 15.08
N TYR A 279 10.28 4.37 14.71
CA TYR A 279 10.74 2.99 14.89
C TYR A 279 10.81 2.59 16.37
N ALA A 280 11.22 3.50 17.25
CA ALA A 280 11.21 3.26 18.70
C ALA A 280 9.78 3.09 19.25
N ARG A 281 8.79 3.79 18.67
CA ARG A 281 7.38 3.75 19.08
C ARG A 281 6.61 2.57 18.49
N LEU A 282 7.11 1.96 17.41
CA LEU A 282 6.40 0.92 16.65
C LEU A 282 5.89 -0.26 17.49
N PRO A 283 6.67 -0.88 18.39
CA PRO A 283 6.19 -2.05 19.13
C PRO A 283 4.96 -1.76 20.00
N SER A 284 4.92 -0.60 20.65
CA SER A 284 3.78 -0.20 21.47
C SER A 284 2.63 0.33 20.62
N LEU A 285 2.92 1.03 19.51
CA LEU A 285 1.90 1.46 18.54
C LEU A 285 1.14 0.25 17.95
N VAL A 286 1.85 -0.81 17.56
CA VAL A 286 1.22 -2.04 17.06
C VAL A 286 0.24 -2.61 18.09
N ARG A 287 0.63 -2.68 19.37
CA ARG A 287 -0.27 -3.19 20.43
C ARG A 287 -1.51 -2.31 20.61
N GLU A 288 -1.36 -1.00 20.55
CA GLU A 288 -2.49 -0.06 20.68
C GLU A 288 -3.44 -0.12 19.49
N VAL A 289 -2.89 -0.30 18.28
CA VAL A 289 -3.67 -0.53 17.05
C VAL A 289 -4.48 -1.82 17.18
N GLU A 290 -3.84 -2.92 17.59
CA GLU A 290 -4.48 -4.23 17.74
C GLU A 290 -5.54 -4.21 18.86
N ALA A 291 -5.30 -3.48 19.95
CA ALA A 291 -6.23 -3.35 21.07
C ALA A 291 -7.34 -2.31 20.83
N GLY A 292 -7.24 -1.49 19.78
CA GLY A 292 -8.18 -0.40 19.52
C GLY A 292 -8.10 0.74 20.55
N THR A 293 -6.95 0.93 21.21
CA THR A 293 -6.77 1.88 22.32
C THR A 293 -6.09 3.18 21.88
N LEU A 294 -6.20 3.54 20.61
CA LEU A 294 -5.64 4.79 20.11
C LEU A 294 -6.40 6.01 20.65
N PRO A 295 -5.73 7.17 20.84
CA PRO A 295 -6.40 8.39 21.27
C PRO A 295 -7.51 8.82 20.32
N GLU A 296 -8.56 9.47 20.86
CA GLU A 296 -9.70 9.98 20.08
C GLU A 296 -9.25 10.89 18.92
N ALA A 297 -8.19 11.68 19.12
CA ALA A 297 -7.62 12.56 18.09
C ALA A 297 -7.16 11.83 16.81
N GLN A 298 -6.91 10.51 16.88
CA GLN A 298 -6.56 9.68 15.73
C GLN A 298 -7.78 9.22 14.92
N GLN A 299 -8.98 9.22 15.50
CA GLN A 299 -10.17 8.68 14.85
C GLN A 299 -10.52 9.47 13.57
N GLY A 300 -10.82 8.73 12.50
CA GLY A 300 -11.12 9.25 11.17
C GLY A 300 -9.90 9.75 10.39
N ARG A 301 -8.68 9.59 10.92
CA ARG A 301 -7.43 9.99 10.25
C ARG A 301 -6.67 8.76 9.79
N GLU A 302 -6.43 8.67 8.48
CA GLU A 302 -5.56 7.63 7.89
C GLU A 302 -4.09 7.79 8.33
N ASN A 303 -3.59 9.02 8.43
CA ASN A 303 -2.20 9.23 8.84
C ASN A 303 -2.06 9.23 10.36
N VAL A 304 -0.99 8.62 10.86
CA VAL A 304 -0.64 8.62 12.29
C VAL A 304 -0.43 10.06 12.79
N HIS A 305 -1.28 10.46 13.73
CA HIS A 305 -1.38 11.81 14.28
C HIS A 305 -0.29 12.10 15.32
N ASP A 306 0.01 13.39 15.53
CA ASP A 306 1.01 13.88 16.49
C ASP A 306 0.72 13.42 17.94
N SER A 307 -0.54 13.11 18.27
CA SER A 307 -0.93 12.56 19.59
C SER A 307 -0.53 11.09 19.80
N VAL A 308 -0.16 10.40 18.72
CA VAL A 308 0.24 8.98 18.74
C VAL A 308 1.77 8.85 18.64
N VAL A 309 2.37 9.65 17.77
CA VAL A 309 3.82 9.79 17.60
C VAL A 309 4.15 11.26 17.53
N ASP A 310 5.00 11.76 18.43
CA ASP A 310 5.51 13.13 18.33
C ASP A 310 6.49 13.24 17.15
N TRP A 311 6.14 14.06 16.16
CA TRP A 311 6.93 14.28 14.95
C TRP A 311 7.74 15.59 14.98
N SER A 312 7.81 16.26 16.13
CA SER A 312 8.43 17.59 16.27
C SER A 312 9.90 17.61 15.83
N ASP A 313 10.65 16.55 16.17
CA ASP A 313 12.04 16.33 15.76
C ASP A 313 12.17 16.23 14.23
N VAL A 314 11.30 15.44 13.59
CA VAL A 314 11.29 15.25 12.14
C VAL A 314 10.93 16.54 11.42
N ARG A 315 9.92 17.27 11.90
CA ARG A 315 9.49 18.56 11.31
C ARG A 315 10.60 19.61 11.49
N ALA A 316 11.29 19.65 12.64
CA ALA A 316 12.43 20.53 12.86
C ALA A 316 13.60 20.25 11.89
N ALA A 317 14.01 18.98 11.75
CA ALA A 317 15.07 18.58 10.83
C ALA A 317 14.75 18.92 9.36
N ARG A 318 13.49 18.75 8.94
CA ARG A 318 13.04 19.13 7.59
C ARG A 318 13.09 20.64 7.35
N ARG A 319 12.67 21.44 8.33
CA ARG A 319 12.74 22.91 8.26
C ARG A 319 14.18 23.38 8.09
N GLN A 320 15.11 22.84 8.89
CA GLN A 320 16.54 23.13 8.76
C GLN A 320 17.03 22.78 7.35
N ARG A 321 16.85 21.55 6.87
CA ARG A 321 17.28 21.15 5.51
C ARG A 321 16.71 22.01 4.40
N SER A 322 15.48 22.51 4.54
CA SER A 322 14.87 23.42 3.57
C SER A 322 15.50 24.82 3.59
N LEU A 323 15.88 25.33 4.77
CA LEU A 323 16.57 26.62 4.91
C LEU A 323 17.98 26.56 4.33
N TRP A 324 18.73 25.50 4.64
CA TRP A 324 20.07 25.25 4.07
C TRP A 324 20.04 25.20 2.53
N LYS A 325 19.04 24.54 1.93
CA LYS A 325 18.87 24.51 0.46
C LYS A 325 18.47 25.86 -0.16
N ARG A 326 17.89 26.77 0.62
CA ARG A 326 17.51 28.11 0.14
C ARG A 326 18.67 29.11 0.25
N LEU A 327 19.65 28.85 1.11
CA LEU A 327 20.80 29.73 1.38
C LEU A 327 22.06 29.40 0.56
N GLY A 328 21.95 28.61 -0.50
CA GLY A 328 23.04 28.44 -1.48
C GLY A 328 23.94 27.21 -1.28
N GLY A 329 23.36 26.06 -0.93
CA GLY A 329 24.01 24.75 -1.10
C GLY A 329 23.93 24.20 -2.51
#